data_AF-A0A971SGD2-F1
#
_entry.id   AF-A0A971SGD2-F1
#
_cell.length_a   1.000
_cell.length_b   1.000
_cell.length_c   1.000
_cell.angle_alpha   90.00
_cell.angle_beta   90.00
_cell.angle_gamma   90.00
#
_symmetry.space_group_name_H-M   'P 1'
#
loop_
_entity.id
_entity.type
_entity.pdbx_description
1 polymer ?
#
loop_
_entity_poly.entity_id
_entity_poly.type
_entity_poly.pdbx_seq_one_letter_code
_entity_poly.pdbx_strand_id
1 'polypeptide(L)'
;MLVPTISASSLPSLKLPVTVKLSGRPPTEDEDYTIVLKADNPEYPMPEGSVDESYNMTIQGEGSKELPEINFSSVGVYTYTISQLAGVNELASYDDKVYNLVVFVTNAKNGSGLEITVNLYLLGEKEKQDELLFLNNYEKEPSQEVEIPEPEDKPKEEAEDRFEETATSAIGLSLFALVGMVGVGTVVTKKKKEN
;
A
#
# COMPACT_ATOMS: atom_id res chain seq x y z
N MET A 1 0.88 62.66 -20.78
CA MET A 1 1.33 62.08 -19.49
C MET A 1 1.17 60.58 -19.63
N LEU A 2 2.26 59.82 -19.57
CA LEU A 2 2.20 58.37 -19.50
C LEU A 2 2.04 58.01 -18.02
N VAL A 3 0.96 57.33 -17.66
CA VAL A 3 0.90 56.63 -16.37
C VAL A 3 1.85 55.43 -16.46
N PRO A 4 2.86 55.31 -15.59
CA PRO A 4 3.67 54.11 -15.55
C PRO A 4 2.76 52.94 -15.11
N THR A 5 2.57 51.97 -15.99
CA THR A 5 2.02 50.67 -15.61
C THR A 5 3.01 50.02 -14.67
N ILE A 6 2.75 50.11 -13.37
CA ILE A 6 3.39 49.24 -12.38
C ILE A 6 2.92 47.82 -12.70
N SER A 7 3.81 47.02 -13.29
CA SER A 7 3.59 45.59 -13.44
C SER A 7 3.44 45.01 -12.03
N ALA A 8 2.26 44.49 -11.71
CA ALA A 8 2.08 43.76 -10.45
C ALA A 8 3.03 42.57 -10.47
N SER A 9 4.03 42.57 -9.58
CA SER A 9 4.91 41.43 -9.37
C SER A 9 4.07 40.31 -8.75
N SER A 10 3.83 39.23 -9.49
CA SER A 10 3.15 38.04 -8.96
C SER A 10 4.04 37.37 -7.91
N LEU A 11 3.47 37.00 -6.77
CA LEU A 11 4.19 36.23 -5.75
C LEU A 11 4.64 34.87 -6.33
N PRO A 12 5.82 34.36 -5.95
CA PRO A 12 6.18 33.00 -6.32
C PRO A 12 5.28 32.00 -5.60
N SER A 13 4.81 30.99 -6.33
CA SER A 13 3.93 29.94 -5.82
C SER A 13 4.58 28.55 -5.91
N LEU A 14 4.37 27.75 -4.86
CA LEU A 14 4.77 26.33 -4.84
C LEU A 14 3.77 25.48 -5.61
N LYS A 15 4.28 24.60 -6.48
CA LYS A 15 3.53 23.51 -7.12
C LYS A 15 4.26 22.20 -6.89
N LEU A 16 3.64 21.30 -6.14
CA LEU A 16 4.22 20.02 -5.77
C LEU A 16 3.19 18.92 -5.99
N PRO A 17 3.39 18.04 -6.99
CA PRO A 17 2.53 16.87 -7.17
C PRO A 17 2.73 15.88 -6.02
N VAL A 18 1.62 15.35 -5.52
CA VAL A 18 1.56 14.26 -4.55
C VAL A 18 1.02 13.03 -5.27
N THR A 19 1.74 11.92 -5.19
CA THR A 19 1.35 10.66 -5.83
C THR A 19 1.00 9.62 -4.77
N VAL A 20 -0.11 8.93 -4.97
CA VAL A 20 -0.49 7.71 -4.24
C VAL A 20 -0.40 6.54 -5.22
N LYS A 21 0.30 5.47 -4.83
CA LYS A 21 0.36 4.20 -5.57
C LYS A 21 -0.11 3.05 -4.71
N LEU A 22 -0.72 2.07 -5.34
CA LEU A 22 -1.25 0.88 -4.69
C LEU A 22 -0.48 -0.37 -5.17
N SER A 23 -0.21 -1.29 -4.25
CA SER A 23 0.39 -2.58 -4.57
C SER A 23 -0.35 -3.75 -3.92
N GLY A 24 -0.08 -4.96 -4.40
CA GLY A 24 -0.70 -6.17 -3.88
C GLY A 24 -2.10 -6.39 -4.47
N ARG A 25 -3.13 -6.41 -3.62
CA ARG A 25 -4.52 -6.67 -3.99
C ARG A 25 -5.43 -5.53 -3.52
N PRO A 26 -5.33 -4.34 -4.15
CA PRO A 26 -6.18 -3.21 -3.77
C PRO A 26 -7.67 -3.56 -3.92
N PRO A 27 -8.55 -2.90 -3.15
CA PRO A 27 -10.00 -3.09 -3.25
C PRO A 27 -10.52 -2.71 -4.65
N THR A 28 -11.67 -3.24 -5.02
CA THR A 28 -12.33 -2.91 -6.30
C THR A 28 -12.92 -1.51 -6.31
N GLU A 29 -13.39 -1.05 -5.14
CA GLU A 29 -13.85 0.31 -4.94
C GLU A 29 -12.69 1.14 -4.39
N ASP A 30 -12.43 2.29 -4.99
CA ASP A 30 -11.35 3.16 -4.57
C ASP A 30 -11.58 3.72 -3.16
N GLU A 31 -10.52 3.72 -2.35
CA GLU A 31 -10.47 4.40 -1.06
C GLU A 31 -10.04 5.86 -1.19
N ASP A 32 -10.39 6.67 -0.19
CA ASP A 32 -9.93 8.05 -0.06
C ASP A 32 -8.66 8.12 0.79
N TYR A 33 -7.55 8.52 0.18
CA TYR A 33 -6.28 8.76 0.88
C TYR A 33 -6.18 10.23 1.26
N THR A 34 -6.13 10.49 2.57
CA THR A 34 -6.02 11.87 3.09
C THR A 34 -4.56 12.24 3.30
N ILE A 35 -4.09 13.21 2.52
CA ILE A 35 -2.79 13.83 2.63
C ILE A 35 -2.90 15.07 3.51
N VAL A 36 -2.02 15.18 4.49
CA VAL A 36 -1.96 16.28 5.44
C VAL A 36 -0.69 17.07 5.19
N LEU A 37 -0.83 18.34 4.82
CA LEU A 37 0.22 19.33 4.84
C LEU A 37 0.11 20.11 6.16
N LYS A 38 1.23 20.29 6.86
CA LYS A 38 1.28 21.08 8.08
C LYS A 38 2.48 22.03 8.06
N ALA A 39 2.28 23.28 8.48
CA ALA A 39 3.38 24.20 8.70
C ALA A 39 4.12 23.87 10.01
N ASP A 40 5.45 23.94 9.98
CA ASP A 40 6.25 23.75 11.20
C ASP A 40 6.26 25.00 12.10
N ASN A 41 5.78 26.14 11.57
CA ASN A 41 5.61 27.39 12.28
C ASN A 41 4.26 28.04 11.90
N PRO A 42 3.43 28.47 12.87
CA PRO A 42 2.14 29.14 12.62
C PRO A 42 2.20 30.38 11.72
N GLU A 43 3.35 31.06 11.68
CA GLU A 43 3.53 32.27 10.89
C GLU A 43 3.80 31.98 9.40
N TYR A 44 4.00 30.71 9.02
CA TYR A 44 4.27 30.35 7.63
C TYR A 44 2.99 30.41 6.77
N PRO A 45 3.11 30.85 5.51
CA PRO A 45 1.96 30.91 4.61
C PRO A 45 1.44 29.49 4.36
N MET A 46 0.12 29.35 4.39
CA MET A 46 -0.57 28.09 4.12
C MET A 46 -1.57 28.27 2.97
N PRO A 47 -1.92 27.20 2.25
CA PRO A 47 -2.90 27.29 1.18
C PRO A 47 -4.28 27.70 1.70
N GLU A 48 -5.13 28.23 0.82
CA GLU A 48 -6.52 28.55 1.16
C GLU A 48 -7.28 27.30 1.63
N GLY A 49 -8.12 27.46 2.65
CA GLY A 49 -8.86 26.35 3.27
C GLY A 49 -8.11 25.62 4.38
N SER A 50 -6.89 26.06 4.73
CA SER A 50 -6.17 25.53 5.89
C SER A 50 -6.86 25.92 7.20
N VAL A 51 -6.83 25.02 8.18
CA VAL A 51 -7.35 25.20 9.54
C VAL A 51 -6.26 24.75 10.52
N ASP A 52 -6.01 25.55 11.56
CA ASP A 52 -5.02 25.23 12.61
C ASP A 52 -3.67 24.76 12.06
N GLU A 53 -3.09 25.55 11.14
CA GLU A 53 -1.77 25.30 10.53
C GLU A 53 -1.71 24.04 9.64
N SER A 54 -2.86 23.47 9.32
CA SER A 54 -2.97 22.22 8.56
C SER A 54 -3.91 22.35 7.37
N TYR A 55 -3.55 21.70 6.28
CA TYR A 55 -4.36 21.55 5.08
C TYR A 55 -4.50 20.07 4.73
N ASN A 56 -5.73 19.65 4.47
CA ASN A 56 -6.05 18.27 4.09
C ASN A 56 -6.45 18.21 2.62
N MET A 57 -5.86 17.27 1.89
CA MET A 57 -6.19 16.95 0.52
C MET A 57 -6.54 15.47 0.38
N THR A 58 -7.60 15.16 -0.35
CA THR A 58 -7.94 13.78 -0.69
C THR A 58 -7.51 13.44 -2.11
N ILE A 59 -6.92 12.25 -2.26
CA ILE A 59 -6.67 11.54 -3.52
C ILE A 59 -7.48 10.24 -3.45
N GLN A 60 -8.34 10.00 -4.44
CA GLN A 60 -9.16 8.78 -4.52
C GLN A 60 -8.42 7.73 -5.33
N GLY A 61 -8.25 6.53 -4.79
CA GLY A 61 -7.57 5.42 -5.46
C GLY A 61 -6.07 5.67 -5.71
N GLU A 62 -5.52 4.94 -6.69
CA GLU A 62 -4.20 5.26 -7.24
C GLU A 62 -4.28 6.52 -8.09
N GLY A 63 -3.42 7.51 -7.83
CA GLY A 63 -3.48 8.77 -8.56
C GLY A 63 -2.45 9.80 -8.15
N SER A 64 -2.49 10.95 -8.81
CA SER A 64 -1.64 12.09 -8.51
C SER A 64 -2.45 13.38 -8.51
N LYS A 65 -2.13 14.27 -7.58
CA LYS A 65 -2.79 15.58 -7.44
C LYS A 65 -1.78 16.62 -6.97
N GLU A 66 -1.85 17.82 -7.55
CA GLU A 66 -1.02 18.94 -7.11
C GLU A 66 -1.53 19.53 -5.80
N LEU A 67 -0.61 19.81 -4.87
CA LEU A 67 -0.93 20.64 -3.69
C LEU A 67 -1.48 22.00 -4.13
N PRO A 68 -2.38 22.62 -3.34
CA PRO A 68 -2.84 23.96 -3.64
C PRO A 68 -1.69 24.96 -3.51
N GLU A 69 -1.81 26.07 -4.22
CA GLU A 69 -0.77 27.07 -4.27
C GLU A 69 -0.51 27.71 -2.90
N ILE A 70 0.77 27.77 -2.52
CA ILE A 70 1.25 28.51 -1.36
C ILE A 70 2.03 29.72 -1.87
N ASN A 71 1.61 30.92 -1.46
CA ASN A 71 2.20 32.18 -1.93
C ASN A 71 3.18 32.75 -0.89
N PHE A 72 4.41 33.05 -1.31
CA PHE A 72 5.45 33.58 -0.44
C PHE A 72 5.69 35.06 -0.69
N SER A 73 5.52 35.88 0.35
CA SER A 73 5.67 37.34 0.26
C SER A 73 7.00 37.88 0.78
N SER A 74 7.89 37.03 1.30
CA SER A 74 9.14 37.46 1.94
C SER A 74 10.24 36.42 1.78
N VAL A 75 11.49 36.89 1.81
CA VAL A 75 12.66 36.01 1.82
C VAL A 75 12.73 35.21 3.12
N GLY A 76 13.14 33.96 3.03
CA GLY A 76 13.16 33.08 4.19
C GLY A 76 13.34 31.62 3.84
N VAL A 77 13.39 30.80 4.88
CA VAL A 77 13.32 29.34 4.79
C VAL A 77 12.04 28.92 5.47
N TYR A 78 11.17 28.26 4.73
CA TYR A 78 9.87 27.80 5.18
C TYR A 78 9.87 26.28 5.17
N THR A 79 9.44 25.66 6.27
CA THR A 79 9.42 24.21 6.42
C THR A 79 8.01 23.71 6.72
N TYR A 80 7.69 22.59 6.09
CA TYR A 80 6.38 21.94 6.21
C TYR A 80 6.57 20.45 6.33
N THR A 81 5.65 19.80 7.01
CA THR A 81 5.51 18.35 7.04
C THR A 81 4.37 17.90 6.15
N ILE A 82 4.60 16.83 5.38
CA ILE A 82 3.58 16.21 4.53
C ILE A 82 3.50 14.73 4.88
N SER A 83 2.30 14.25 5.18
CA SER A 83 2.06 12.87 5.61
C SER A 83 0.73 12.36 5.06
N GLN A 84 0.53 11.05 5.09
CA GLN A 84 -0.74 10.41 4.79
C GLN A 84 -1.38 9.94 6.10
N LEU A 85 -2.69 10.16 6.27
CA LEU A 85 -3.44 9.52 7.35
C LEU A 85 -3.73 8.07 6.97
N ALA A 86 -3.56 7.17 7.93
CA ALA A 86 -3.98 5.79 7.77
C ALA A 86 -5.49 5.73 7.47
N GLY A 87 -5.86 4.91 6.49
CA GLY A 87 -7.25 4.57 6.24
C GLY A 87 -7.76 3.51 7.23
N VAL A 88 -8.85 2.85 6.87
CA VAL A 88 -9.57 1.93 7.77
C VAL A 88 -9.57 0.47 7.30
N ASN A 89 -8.98 0.16 6.15
CA ASN A 89 -8.95 -1.20 5.62
C ASN A 89 -7.93 -2.05 6.38
N GLU A 90 -8.39 -3.13 7.02
CA GLU A 90 -7.56 -4.01 7.86
C GLU A 90 -6.52 -4.81 7.05
N LEU A 91 -6.70 -4.94 5.73
CA LEU A 91 -5.77 -5.62 4.84
C LEU A 91 -4.72 -4.65 4.26
N ALA A 92 -4.85 -3.35 4.55
CA ALA A 92 -3.96 -2.33 4.03
C ALA A 92 -2.81 -2.05 5.01
N SER A 93 -1.60 -2.03 4.47
CA SER A 93 -0.45 -1.37 5.05
C SER A 93 -0.33 0.00 4.39
N TYR A 94 -0.88 1.01 5.06
CA TYR A 94 -0.77 2.40 4.60
C TYR A 94 0.65 2.93 4.80
N ASP A 95 1.12 3.74 3.85
CA ASP A 95 2.41 4.42 3.94
C ASP A 95 2.40 5.44 5.08
N ASP A 96 3.38 5.33 5.97
CA ASP A 96 3.57 6.17 7.16
C ASP A 96 4.71 7.19 7.00
N LYS A 97 5.27 7.32 5.79
CA LYS A 97 6.32 8.30 5.50
C LYS A 97 5.86 9.70 5.90
N VAL A 98 6.77 10.41 6.54
CA VAL A 98 6.63 11.85 6.78
C VAL A 98 7.69 12.54 5.97
N TYR A 99 7.27 13.40 5.06
CA TYR A 99 8.14 14.24 4.27
C TYR A 99 8.38 15.57 4.97
N ASN A 100 9.62 16.04 4.93
CA ASN A 100 10.02 17.41 5.28
C ASN A 100 10.25 18.21 3.99
N LEU A 101 9.36 19.16 3.73
CA LEU A 101 9.42 20.06 2.61
C LEU A 101 10.09 21.36 3.05
N VAL A 102 11.23 21.70 2.44
CA VAL A 102 11.98 22.93 2.70
C VAL A 102 11.94 23.84 1.48
N VAL A 103 11.29 25.00 1.64
CA VAL A 103 11.17 26.03 0.61
C VAL A 103 12.08 27.20 0.96
N PHE A 104 13.06 27.45 0.09
CA PHE A 104 13.94 28.62 0.17
C PHE A 104 13.37 29.72 -0.72
N VAL A 105 13.07 30.88 -0.13
CA VAL A 105 12.62 32.08 -0.86
C VAL A 105 13.75 33.09 -0.86
N THR A 106 14.27 33.42 -2.03
CA THR A 106 15.39 34.36 -2.23
C THR A 106 15.01 35.46 -3.19
N ASN A 107 15.80 36.54 -3.24
CA ASN A 107 15.67 37.52 -4.31
C ASN A 107 16.20 36.93 -5.62
N ALA A 108 15.42 37.03 -6.68
CA ALA A 108 15.82 36.61 -8.02
C ALA A 108 17.06 37.40 -8.46
N LYS A 109 18.05 36.70 -9.04
CA LYS A 109 19.34 37.31 -9.44
C LYS A 109 19.19 38.44 -10.46
N ASN A 110 18.14 38.41 -11.26
CA ASN A 110 17.80 39.42 -12.27
C ASN A 110 17.04 40.63 -11.69
N GLY A 111 16.76 40.67 -10.38
CA GLY A 111 16.01 41.72 -9.72
C GLY A 111 14.51 41.73 -10.01
N SER A 112 13.94 40.66 -10.58
CA SER A 112 12.51 40.60 -10.95
C SER A 112 11.55 40.35 -9.78
N GLY A 113 12.07 40.18 -8.57
CA GLY A 113 11.29 39.89 -7.36
C GLY A 113 11.86 38.70 -6.59
N LEU A 114 10.96 37.85 -6.09
CA LEU A 114 11.31 36.64 -5.34
C LEU A 114 11.37 35.41 -6.25
N GLU A 115 12.28 34.49 -5.94
CA GLU A 115 12.38 33.16 -6.54
C GLU A 115 12.30 32.10 -5.43
N ILE A 116 11.80 30.90 -5.77
CA ILE A 116 11.71 29.78 -4.83
C ILE A 116 12.57 28.62 -5.28
N THR A 117 13.21 27.96 -4.31
CA THR A 117 13.87 26.66 -4.47
C THR A 117 13.25 25.68 -3.50
N VAL A 118 12.81 24.53 -4.01
CA VAL A 118 12.11 23.50 -3.24
C VAL A 118 13.02 22.32 -3.03
N ASN A 119 13.12 21.84 -1.79
CA ASN A 119 13.80 20.60 -1.47
C ASN A 119 12.88 19.71 -0.64
N LEU A 120 12.79 18.45 -1.02
CA LEU A 120 11.98 17.45 -0.35
C LEU A 120 12.89 16.40 0.29
N TYR A 121 12.63 16.04 1.53
CA TYR A 121 13.34 15.01 2.27
C TYR A 121 12.35 14.11 2.98
N LEU A 122 12.76 12.90 3.34
CA LEU A 122 12.09 12.17 4.41
C LEU A 122 12.49 12.77 5.76
N LEU A 123 11.56 12.78 6.71
CA LEU A 123 11.77 13.39 8.02
C LEU A 123 12.96 12.72 8.74
N GLY A 124 13.95 13.53 9.11
CA GLY A 124 15.18 13.04 9.75
C GLY A 124 16.26 12.55 8.78
N GLU A 125 15.96 12.49 7.49
CA GLU A 125 16.92 12.11 6.45
C GLU A 125 17.60 13.33 5.81
N LYS A 126 18.70 13.08 5.11
CA LYS A 126 19.49 14.11 4.40
C LYS A 126 19.47 13.94 2.89
N GLU A 127 18.99 12.80 2.41
CA GLU A 127 18.89 12.51 1.00
C GLU A 127 17.63 13.15 0.42
N LYS A 128 17.83 13.91 -0.66
CA LYS A 128 16.72 14.57 -1.36
C LYS A 128 15.87 13.52 -2.05
N GLN A 129 14.55 13.69 -1.93
CA GLN A 129 13.57 12.89 -2.64
C GLN A 129 13.18 13.60 -3.93
N ASP A 130 13.09 12.84 -5.02
CA ASP A 130 12.66 13.38 -6.32
C ASP A 130 11.13 13.48 -6.43
N GLU A 131 10.41 12.65 -5.67
CA GLU A 131 8.95 12.56 -5.70
C GLU A 131 8.37 12.49 -4.28
N LEU A 132 7.20 13.11 -4.12
CA LEU A 132 6.35 12.93 -2.95
C LEU A 132 5.37 11.79 -3.22
N LEU A 133 5.75 10.59 -2.80
CA LEU A 133 5.08 9.33 -3.15
C LEU A 133 4.71 8.54 -1.88
N PHE A 134 3.41 8.29 -1.74
CA PHE A 134 2.88 7.33 -0.76
C PHE A 134 2.55 6.01 -1.46
N LEU A 135 3.13 4.91 -0.99
CA LEU A 135 2.93 3.56 -1.51
C LEU A 135 2.16 2.72 -0.48
N ASN A 136 0.90 2.43 -0.78
CA ASN A 136 0.02 1.63 0.07
C ASN A 136 -0.01 0.19 -0.45
N ASN A 137 0.14 -0.79 0.44
CA ASN A 137 0.13 -2.20 0.06
C ASN A 137 -1.07 -2.94 0.63
N TYR A 138 -1.71 -3.77 -0.18
CA TYR A 138 -2.91 -4.51 0.21
C TYR A 138 -2.67 -6.01 0.16
N GLU A 139 -2.93 -6.70 1.27
CA GLU A 139 -2.83 -8.14 1.37
C GLU A 139 -4.11 -8.84 0.88
N LYS A 140 -4.03 -10.15 0.66
CA LYS A 140 -5.23 -10.96 0.44
C LYS A 140 -5.90 -11.19 1.79
N GLU A 141 -7.23 -11.20 1.82
CA GLU A 141 -7.94 -11.83 2.93
C GLU A 141 -7.39 -13.24 3.18
N PRO A 142 -7.06 -13.59 4.44
CA PRO A 142 -6.75 -14.96 4.77
C PRO A 142 -7.97 -15.80 4.39
N SER A 143 -7.75 -16.76 3.49
CA SER A 143 -8.79 -17.73 3.13
C SER A 143 -9.22 -18.40 4.44
N GLN A 144 -10.46 -18.21 4.88
CA GLN A 144 -11.01 -19.03 5.96
C GLN A 144 -10.93 -20.48 5.46
N GLU A 145 -10.01 -21.26 6.02
CA GLU A 145 -10.05 -22.70 5.87
C GLU A 145 -11.33 -23.14 6.58
N VAL A 146 -12.36 -23.44 5.79
CA VAL A 146 -13.60 -24.01 6.32
C VAL A 146 -13.17 -25.33 6.93
N GLU A 147 -13.08 -25.41 8.26
CA GLU A 147 -13.08 -26.68 8.96
C GLU A 147 -14.39 -27.36 8.60
N ILE A 148 -14.35 -28.20 7.57
CA ILE A 148 -15.44 -29.13 7.27
C ILE A 148 -15.48 -30.04 8.51
N PRO A 149 -16.56 -30.06 9.30
CA PRO A 149 -16.65 -31.02 10.40
C PRO A 149 -16.44 -32.40 9.79
N GLU A 150 -15.41 -33.09 10.26
CA GLU A 150 -15.16 -34.49 9.92
C GLU A 150 -16.47 -35.25 10.20
N PRO A 151 -17.06 -35.96 9.22
CA PRO A 151 -18.33 -36.61 9.43
C PRO A 151 -18.18 -37.61 10.58
N GLU A 152 -18.91 -37.38 11.67
CA GLU A 152 -18.93 -38.28 12.82
C GLU A 152 -19.23 -39.71 12.36
N ASP A 153 -18.35 -40.60 12.81
CA ASP A 153 -18.31 -42.03 12.54
C ASP A 153 -19.70 -42.67 12.77
N LYS A 154 -20.42 -42.97 11.68
CA LYS A 154 -21.66 -43.75 11.75
C LYS A 154 -21.31 -45.21 12.08
N PRO A 155 -21.98 -45.86 13.04
CA PRO A 155 -21.70 -47.24 13.40
C PRO A 155 -21.82 -48.17 12.20
N LYS A 156 -20.80 -49.00 12.00
CA LYS A 156 -20.72 -50.09 11.03
C LYS A 156 -21.82 -51.12 11.31
N GLU A 157 -22.90 -51.08 10.54
CA GLU A 157 -23.92 -52.13 10.54
C GLU A 157 -23.40 -53.34 9.75
N GLU A 158 -23.36 -54.46 10.44
CA GLU A 158 -22.85 -55.77 10.02
C GLU A 158 -23.84 -56.42 9.05
N ALA A 159 -23.30 -56.99 7.96
CA ALA A 159 -24.07 -57.58 6.86
C ALA A 159 -24.63 -58.95 7.22
N GLU A 160 -25.90 -59.23 6.88
CA GLU A 160 -26.39 -60.60 6.68
C GLU A 160 -27.29 -60.76 5.44
N ASP A 161 -26.80 -61.64 4.56
CA ASP A 161 -27.42 -62.74 3.79
C ASP A 161 -28.49 -62.51 2.69
N ARG A 162 -28.11 -62.99 1.48
CA ARG A 162 -28.87 -63.67 0.40
C ARG A 162 -30.19 -63.11 -0.16
N PHE A 163 -30.26 -62.97 -1.49
CA PHE A 163 -30.82 -63.95 -2.46
C PHE A 163 -30.57 -63.52 -3.92
N GLU A 164 -30.53 -64.48 -4.85
CA GLU A 164 -29.98 -64.46 -6.23
C GLU A 164 -30.85 -63.89 -7.38
N GLU A 165 -30.14 -63.54 -8.48
CA GLU A 165 -30.45 -63.64 -9.95
C GLU A 165 -31.70 -62.95 -10.55
N THR A 166 -31.66 -62.20 -11.67
CA THR A 166 -31.13 -62.52 -13.03
C THR A 166 -31.02 -61.25 -13.91
N ALA A 167 -30.29 -61.37 -15.03
CA ALA A 167 -30.35 -60.64 -16.31
C ALA A 167 -29.27 -59.57 -16.65
N THR A 168 -28.15 -60.09 -17.16
CA THR A 168 -27.38 -59.71 -18.37
C THR A 168 -27.40 -58.26 -18.89
N SER A 169 -26.23 -57.59 -18.89
CA SER A 169 -25.79 -56.75 -20.02
C SER A 169 -24.26 -56.53 -20.06
N ALA A 170 -23.65 -57.16 -21.07
CA ALA A 170 -22.46 -56.85 -21.86
C ALA A 170 -21.25 -56.05 -21.31
N ILE A 171 -20.16 -56.81 -21.12
CA ILE A 171 -18.84 -56.69 -21.78
C ILE A 171 -18.04 -55.36 -21.61
N GLY A 172 -16.94 -55.48 -20.86
CA GLY A 172 -15.80 -54.57 -20.89
C GLY A 172 -14.55 -55.20 -20.27
N LEU A 173 -13.93 -56.14 -21.00
CA LEU A 173 -12.65 -56.78 -20.66
C LEU A 173 -11.48 -55.84 -21.01
N SER A 174 -10.57 -55.56 -20.06
CA SER A 174 -9.15 -55.41 -20.38
C SER A 174 -8.27 -55.63 -19.14
N LEU A 175 -7.42 -56.66 -19.21
CA LEU A 175 -6.41 -57.05 -18.23
C LEU A 175 -5.17 -56.14 -18.33
N PHE A 176 -4.48 -55.90 -17.21
CA PHE A 176 -3.04 -56.20 -17.12
C PHE A 176 -2.63 -56.52 -15.67
N ALA A 177 -1.77 -57.52 -15.58
CA ALA A 177 -1.39 -58.28 -14.40
C ALA A 177 -0.40 -57.54 -13.47
N LEU A 178 -0.50 -57.83 -12.17
CA LEU A 178 0.53 -57.51 -11.19
C LEU A 178 0.88 -58.79 -10.42
N VAL A 179 2.04 -59.38 -10.73
CA VAL A 179 2.63 -60.52 -10.02
C VAL A 179 4.02 -60.10 -9.54
N GLY A 180 4.24 -60.31 -8.24
CA GLY A 180 5.54 -60.26 -7.58
C GLY A 180 5.59 -59.15 -6.51
N MET A 181 5.97 -59.39 -5.26
CA MET A 181 6.52 -60.58 -4.63
C MET A 181 6.48 -60.38 -3.10
N VAL A 182 6.16 -61.47 -2.42
CA VAL A 182 6.25 -61.79 -0.99
C VAL A 182 7.27 -60.98 -0.18
N GLY A 183 6.79 -60.36 0.91
CA GLY A 183 7.61 -59.93 2.04
C GLY A 183 7.66 -61.00 3.13
N VAL A 184 8.88 -61.36 3.56
CA VAL A 184 9.28 -62.01 4.82
C VAL A 184 10.76 -61.60 5.00
N GLY A 185 11.32 -61.14 6.11
CA GLY A 185 10.92 -60.93 7.49
C GLY A 185 12.21 -60.65 8.31
N THR A 186 12.01 -60.12 9.52
CA THR A 186 12.91 -60.17 10.70
C THR A 186 14.25 -59.40 10.76
N VAL A 187 14.21 -58.24 11.44
CA VAL A 187 14.89 -57.84 12.70
C VAL A 187 16.25 -58.48 13.07
N VAL A 188 17.25 -57.65 13.46
CA VAL A 188 17.91 -57.61 14.80
C VAL A 188 19.14 -56.66 14.80
N THR A 189 19.17 -55.76 15.82
CA THR A 189 20.22 -54.95 16.49
C THR A 189 21.70 -55.00 16.01
N LYS A 190 22.56 -53.97 16.15
CA LYS A 190 22.99 -53.31 17.41
C LYS A 190 24.11 -52.25 17.15
N LYS A 191 24.22 -51.28 18.08
CA LYS A 191 25.46 -50.66 18.63
C LYS A 191 26.17 -49.47 17.92
N LYS A 192 25.91 -48.28 18.48
CA LYS A 192 26.85 -47.30 19.09
C LYS A 192 28.29 -47.25 18.55
N LYS A 193 28.71 -46.08 18.05
CA LYS A 193 29.88 -45.36 18.59
C LYS A 193 29.88 -43.87 18.22
N GLU A 194 30.02 -43.06 19.26
CA GLU A 194 30.40 -41.64 19.22
C GLU A 194 31.73 -41.46 18.49
N ASN A 195 31.84 -40.35 17.75
CA ASN A 195 32.96 -39.42 17.84
C ASN A 195 32.51 -38.04 17.36
#